data_AF-M6RD62-F1
#
_entry.id   AF-M6RD62-F1
#
_cell.length_a   1.000
_cell.length_b   1.000
_cell.length_c   1.000
_cell.angle_alpha   90.00
_cell.angle_beta   90.00
_cell.angle_gamma   90.00
#
_symmetry.space_group_name_H-M   'P 1'
#
loop_
_entity.id
_entity.type
_entity.pdbx_description
1 polymer ?
#
loop_
_entity_poly.entity_id
_entity_poly.type
_entity_poly.pdbx_seq_one_letter_code
_entity_poly.pdbx_strand_id
1 'polypeptide(L)'
;MITVFAAILDTLGARNVFVFPRLVGYSFLFFILSIATILANKFVRLNEEVEELNLGLEKKVEQRTEELRLSLEQVNRLKVQQDADYFLTSLLINPLSSNKNTSEVIKTEFYTKQKNLSNLKIEPMKLEEIF
;
A
#
# COMPACT_ATOMS: atom_id res chain seq x y z
N MET A 1 -33.46 27.04 -19.88
CA MET A 1 -34.75 27.24 -20.60
C MET A 1 -35.59 28.35 -19.98
N ILE A 2 -35.95 28.28 -18.70
CA ILE A 2 -36.80 29.30 -18.03
C ILE A 2 -36.12 30.70 -17.96
N THR A 3 -34.84 30.76 -17.62
CA THR A 3 -34.06 32.03 -17.58
C THR A 3 -33.95 32.69 -18.94
N VAL A 4 -33.75 31.90 -20.00
CA VAL A 4 -33.65 32.38 -21.38
C VAL A 4 -35.00 32.89 -21.88
N PHE A 5 -36.09 32.20 -21.55
CA PHE A 5 -37.44 32.65 -21.88
C PHE A 5 -37.80 33.96 -21.16
N ALA A 6 -37.46 34.09 -19.87
CA ALA A 6 -37.62 35.34 -19.12
C ALA A 6 -36.83 36.49 -19.77
N ALA A 7 -35.61 36.23 -20.27
CA ALA A 7 -34.79 37.24 -20.96
C ALA A 7 -35.40 37.72 -22.28
N ILE A 8 -36.03 36.82 -23.03
CA ILE A 8 -36.73 37.16 -24.28
C ILE A 8 -37.97 38.02 -23.96
N LEU A 9 -38.76 37.65 -22.95
CA LEU A 9 -39.94 38.41 -22.53
C LEU A 9 -39.59 39.83 -22.07
N ASP A 10 -38.54 39.97 -21.25
CA ASP A 10 -38.08 41.28 -20.78
C ASP A 10 -37.56 42.15 -21.95
N THR A 11 -36.92 41.55 -22.96
CA THR A 11 -36.43 42.25 -24.17
C THR A 11 -37.58 42.73 -25.08
N LEU A 12 -38.64 41.93 -25.21
CA LEU A 12 -39.84 42.31 -25.96
C LEU A 12 -40.63 43.42 -25.27
N GLY A 13 -40.68 43.40 -23.93
CA GLY A 13 -41.29 44.47 -23.16
C GLY A 13 -40.54 45.80 -23.22
N ALA A 14 -39.20 45.76 -23.29
CA ALA A 14 -38.37 46.95 -23.48
C ALA A 14 -38.61 47.67 -24.83
N ARG A 15 -39.15 46.97 -25.84
CA ARG A 15 -39.53 47.54 -27.15
C ARG A 15 -40.93 48.18 -27.15
N ASN A 16 -41.55 48.34 -25.97
CA ASN A 16 -42.86 48.96 -25.78
C ASN A 16 -44.02 48.23 -26.48
N VAL A 17 -43.85 46.95 -26.82
CA VAL A 17 -44.89 46.11 -27.44
C VAL A 17 -45.86 45.57 -26.38
N PHE A 18 -45.37 45.33 -25.16
CA PHE A 18 -46.13 44.83 -24.00
C PHE A 18 -45.44 45.24 -22.69
N VAL A 19 -46.13 45.87 -21.73
CA VAL A 19 -45.52 46.28 -20.45
C VAL A 19 -45.66 45.16 -19.40
N PHE A 20 -44.62 44.34 -19.24
CA PHE A 20 -44.53 43.32 -18.18
C PHE A 20 -43.51 43.71 -17.10
N PRO A 21 -43.74 43.32 -15.83
CA PRO A 21 -42.72 43.47 -14.78
C PRO A 21 -41.49 42.60 -15.11
N ARG A 22 -40.29 43.07 -14.74
CA ARG A 22 -39.01 42.41 -15.09
C ARG A 22 -38.88 41.03 -14.43
N LEU A 23 -38.86 39.95 -15.22
CA LEU A 23 -38.87 38.57 -14.73
C LEU A 23 -37.48 37.92 -14.63
N VAL A 24 -36.49 38.42 -15.39
CA VAL A 24 -35.13 37.82 -15.44
C VAL A 24 -34.46 37.75 -14.07
N GLY A 25 -34.58 38.82 -13.27
CA GLY A 25 -33.95 38.88 -11.95
C GLY A 25 -34.43 37.78 -11.01
N TYR A 26 -35.74 37.55 -10.97
CA TYR A 26 -36.34 36.48 -10.17
C TYR A 26 -35.98 35.10 -10.71
N SER A 27 -36.04 34.89 -12.03
CA SER A 27 -35.68 33.61 -12.63
C SER A 27 -34.21 33.24 -12.40
N PHE A 28 -33.32 34.23 -12.39
CA PHE A 28 -31.89 34.01 -12.15
C PHE A 28 -31.60 33.61 -10.70
N LEU A 29 -32.29 34.22 -9.74
CA LEU A 29 -32.18 33.87 -8.32
C LEU A 29 -32.61 32.42 -8.07
N PHE A 30 -33.76 32.01 -8.59
CA PHE A 30 -34.22 30.62 -8.46
C PHE A 30 -33.28 29.62 -9.13
N PHE A 31 -32.68 29.99 -10.25
CA PHE A 31 -31.68 29.16 -10.94
C PHE A 31 -30.43 28.94 -10.07
N ILE A 32 -29.90 30.01 -9.47
CA ILE A 32 -28.76 29.92 -8.54
C ILE A 32 -29.12 29.04 -7.34
N LEU A 33 -30.30 29.24 -6.74
CA LEU A 33 -30.75 28.45 -5.59
C LEU A 33 -30.88 26.95 -5.92
N SER A 34 -31.33 26.65 -7.13
CA SER A 34 -31.46 25.27 -7.62
C SER A 34 -30.09 24.61 -7.76
N ILE A 35 -29.12 25.30 -8.37
CA ILE A 35 -27.75 24.79 -8.49
C ILE A 35 -27.12 24.62 -7.11
N ALA A 36 -27.30 25.58 -6.21
CA ALA A 36 -26.78 25.50 -4.85
C ALA A 36 -27.32 24.24 -4.12
N THR A 37 -28.61 23.94 -4.29
CA THR A 37 -29.24 22.74 -3.69
C THR A 37 -28.70 21.45 -4.30
N ILE A 38 -28.58 21.38 -5.63
CA ILE A 38 -28.02 20.21 -6.33
C ILE A 38 -26.56 20.00 -5.89
N LEU A 39 -25.78 21.07 -5.79
CA LEU A 39 -24.38 21.02 -5.40
C LEU A 39 -24.23 20.58 -3.95
N ALA A 40 -25.05 21.08 -3.03
CA ALA A 40 -25.06 20.65 -1.64
C ALA A 40 -25.34 19.14 -1.53
N ASN A 41 -26.37 18.64 -2.23
CA ASN A 41 -26.70 17.22 -2.24
C ASN A 41 -25.57 16.37 -2.84
N LYS A 42 -24.92 16.85 -3.91
CA LYS A 42 -23.78 16.16 -4.52
C LYS A 42 -22.57 16.15 -3.59
N PHE A 43 -22.33 17.25 -2.88
CA PHE A 43 -21.22 17.36 -1.93
C PHE A 43 -21.38 16.38 -0.77
N VAL A 44 -22.58 16.24 -0.21
CA VAL A 44 -22.86 15.25 0.84
C VAL A 44 -22.56 13.83 0.35
N ARG A 45 -23.11 13.43 -0.81
CA ARG A 45 -22.88 12.09 -1.39
C ARG A 45 -21.40 11.82 -1.65
N LEU A 46 -20.67 12.79 -2.16
CA LEU A 46 -19.23 12.64 -2.41
C LEU A 46 -18.44 12.47 -1.12
N ASN A 47 -18.81 13.16 -0.04
CA ASN A 47 -18.14 12.95 1.25
C ASN A 47 -18.43 11.56 1.80
N GLU A 48 -19.68 11.09 1.72
CA GLU A 48 -20.06 9.74 2.13
C GLU A 48 -19.26 8.66 1.36
N GLU A 49 -19.16 8.80 0.03
CA GLU A 49 -18.41 7.86 -0.81
C GLU A 49 -16.89 7.87 -0.50
N VAL A 50 -16.32 9.05 -0.24
CA VAL A 50 -14.91 9.18 0.16
C VAL A 50 -14.66 8.56 1.54
N GLU A 51 -15.57 8.76 2.49
CA GLU A 51 -15.49 8.16 3.81
C GLU A 51 -15.56 6.63 3.74
N GLU A 52 -16.51 6.09 2.97
CA GLU A 52 -16.64 4.64 2.75
C GLU A 52 -15.37 4.05 2.10
N LEU A 53 -14.82 4.72 1.07
CA LEU A 53 -13.57 4.31 0.44
C LEU A 53 -12.39 4.34 1.42
N ASN A 54 -12.28 5.39 2.24
CA ASN A 54 -11.21 5.50 3.23
C ASN A 54 -11.30 4.39 4.27
N LEU A 55 -12.48 4.11 4.82
CA LEU A 55 -12.69 3.00 5.75
C LEU A 55 -12.34 1.65 5.11
N GLY A 56 -12.71 1.45 3.85
CA GLY A 56 -12.37 0.24 3.10
C GLY A 56 -10.86 0.09 2.85
N LEU A 57 -10.17 1.19 2.54
CA LEU A 57 -8.72 1.23 2.35
C LEU A 57 -7.98 0.96 3.66
N GLU A 58 -8.39 1.60 4.75
CA GLU A 58 -7.79 1.43 6.07
C GLU A 58 -7.88 -0.03 6.50
N LYS A 59 -9.06 -0.66 6.39
CA LYS A 59 -9.23 -2.08 6.67
C LYS A 59 -8.32 -2.98 5.82
N LYS A 60 -8.14 -2.66 4.53
CA LYS A 60 -7.27 -3.44 3.65
C LYS A 60 -5.79 -3.28 4.01
N VAL A 61 -5.37 -2.09 4.45
CA VAL A 61 -4.01 -1.84 4.93
C VAL A 61 -3.76 -2.60 6.23
N GLU A 62 -4.71 -2.57 7.17
CA GLU A 62 -4.62 -3.30 8.42
C GLU A 62 -4.48 -4.81 8.16
N GLN A 63 -5.35 -5.38 7.31
CA GLN A 63 -5.30 -6.80 6.93
C GLN A 63 -3.94 -7.20 6.33
N ARG A 64 -3.44 -6.42 5.36
CA ARG A 64 -2.14 -6.68 4.71
C ARG A 64 -0.99 -6.56 5.70
N THR A 65 -1.05 -5.59 6.61
CA THR A 65 -0.03 -5.39 7.65
C THR A 65 0.00 -6.56 8.61
N GLU A 66 -1.17 -7.08 9.01
CA GLU A 66 -1.25 -8.24 9.89
C GLU A 66 -0.78 -9.53 9.20
N GLU A 67 -1.16 -9.75 7.93
CA GLU A 67 -0.65 -10.86 7.12
C GLU A 67 0.87 -10.82 6.99
N LEU A 68 1.44 -9.63 6.73
CA LEU A 68 2.89 -9.43 6.67
C LEU A 68 3.56 -9.68 8.02
N ARG A 69 2.97 -9.22 9.13
CA ARG A 69 3.48 -9.45 10.49
C ARG A 69 3.56 -10.94 10.80
N LEU A 70 2.49 -11.69 10.50
CA LEU A 70 2.45 -13.15 10.69
C LEU A 70 3.48 -13.86 9.81
N SER A 71 3.63 -13.45 8.56
CA SER A 71 4.65 -14.00 7.65
C SER A 71 6.07 -13.75 8.16
N LEU A 72 6.36 -12.54 8.64
CA LEU A 72 7.65 -12.18 9.20
C LEU A 72 7.96 -13.00 10.47
N GLU A 73 6.97 -13.22 11.32
CA GLU A 73 7.09 -14.07 12.50
C GLU A 73 7.45 -15.52 12.12
N GLN A 74 6.81 -16.07 11.09
CA GLN A 74 7.12 -17.40 10.58
C GLN A 74 8.55 -17.48 10.01
N VAL A 75 8.96 -16.50 9.20
CA VAL A 75 10.31 -16.44 8.64
C VAL A 75 11.36 -16.33 9.74
N ASN A 76 11.12 -15.51 10.77
CA ASN A 76 12.03 -15.37 11.90
C ASN A 76 12.16 -16.70 12.68
N ARG A 77 11.03 -17.38 12.96
CA ARG A 77 11.07 -18.70 13.60
C ARG A 77 11.89 -19.72 12.80
N LEU A 78 11.72 -19.74 11.47
CA LEU A 78 12.50 -20.61 10.59
C LEU A 78 13.99 -20.24 10.61
N LYS A 79 14.34 -18.94 10.62
CA LYS A 79 15.72 -18.47 10.69
C LYS A 79 16.39 -18.91 11.99
N VAL A 80 15.73 -18.72 13.14
CA VAL A 80 16.24 -19.16 14.45
C VAL A 80 16.49 -20.67 14.47
N GLN A 81 15.59 -21.46 13.89
CA GLN A 81 15.78 -22.91 13.79
C GLN A 81 16.98 -23.26 12.89
N GLN A 82 17.12 -22.61 11.74
CA GLN A 82 18.26 -22.83 10.84
C GLN A 82 19.60 -22.45 11.47
N ASP A 83 19.65 -21.34 12.21
CA ASP A 83 20.86 -20.90 12.90
C ASP A 83 21.28 -21.91 13.99
N ALA A 84 20.31 -22.49 14.71
CA ALA A 84 20.56 -23.55 15.67
C ALA A 84 21.11 -24.82 15.00
N ASP A 85 20.50 -25.27 13.90
CA ASP A 85 20.96 -26.43 13.14
C ASP A 85 22.36 -26.21 12.55
N TYR A 86 22.64 -24.99 12.05
CA TYR A 86 23.96 -24.61 11.56
C TYR A 86 25.00 -24.64 12.68
N PHE A 87 24.67 -24.13 13.87
CA PHE A 87 25.54 -24.17 15.04
C PHE A 87 25.89 -25.61 15.42
N LEU A 88 24.90 -26.50 15.56
CA LEU A 88 25.12 -27.91 15.86
C LEU A 88 25.98 -28.60 14.78
N THR A 89 25.73 -28.29 13.51
CA THR A 89 26.54 -28.82 12.40
C THR A 89 27.98 -28.34 12.48
N SER A 90 28.23 -27.07 12.82
CA SER A 90 29.59 -26.54 12.99
C SER A 90 30.33 -27.22 14.15
N LEU A 91 29.63 -27.52 15.25
CA LEU A 91 30.18 -28.27 16.38
C LEU A 91 30.55 -29.72 16.01
N LEU A 92 29.86 -30.32 15.04
CA LEU A 92 30.19 -31.65 14.53
C LEU A 92 31.31 -31.61 13.48
N ILE A 93 31.27 -30.65 12.55
CA ILE A 93 32.27 -30.52 11.48
C ILE A 93 33.64 -30.13 12.03
N ASN A 94 33.73 -29.23 13.00
CA ASN A 94 35.00 -28.78 13.57
C ASN A 94 35.88 -29.92 14.09
N PRO A 95 35.39 -30.86 14.93
CA PRO A 95 36.18 -32.00 15.38
C PRO A 95 36.39 -33.07 14.30
N LEU A 96 35.46 -33.24 13.35
CA LEU A 96 35.52 -34.29 12.33
C LEU A 96 36.35 -33.91 11.09
N SER A 97 36.63 -32.62 10.90
CA SER A 97 37.42 -32.11 9.78
C SER A 97 38.93 -32.15 10.02
N SER A 98 39.38 -32.40 11.25
CA SER A 98 40.78 -32.40 11.62
C SER A 98 41.32 -33.81 11.86
N ASN A 99 42.36 -34.18 11.13
CA ASN A 99 43.10 -35.42 11.37
C ASN A 99 44.04 -35.25 12.57
N LYS A 100 43.70 -35.90 13.69
CA LYS A 100 44.50 -35.85 14.92
C LYS A 100 45.40 -37.08 15.12
N ASN A 101 45.66 -37.85 14.07
CA ASN A 101 46.51 -39.03 14.16
C ASN A 101 47.98 -38.64 14.46
N THR A 102 48.52 -39.20 15.53
CA THR A 102 49.87 -38.98 16.05
C THR A 102 50.79 -40.20 15.91
N SER A 103 50.33 -41.26 15.24
CA SER A 103 51.07 -42.52 15.08
C SER A 103 52.19 -42.41 14.04
N GLU A 104 53.40 -42.84 14.41
CA GLU A 104 54.57 -42.89 13.52
C GLU A 104 54.54 -44.08 12.53
N VAL A 105 53.70 -45.09 12.79
CA VAL A 105 53.69 -46.35 12.03
C VAL A 105 52.55 -46.40 10.99
N ILE A 106 51.42 -45.73 11.25
CA ILE A 106 50.26 -45.74 10.36
C ILE A 106 49.82 -44.31 10.06
N LYS A 107 49.96 -43.91 8.79
CA LYS A 107 49.42 -42.66 8.27
C LYS A 107 47.93 -42.80 7.96
N THR A 108 47.16 -41.80 8.35
CA THR A 108 45.75 -41.64 7.93
C THR A 108 45.67 -40.35 7.15
N GLU A 109 44.92 -40.31 6.05
CA GLU A 109 44.72 -39.12 5.23
C GLU A 109 43.22 -38.87 5.07
N PHE A 110 42.80 -37.60 5.18
CA PHE A 110 41.40 -37.20 5.02
C PHE A 110 41.23 -36.53 3.66
N TYR A 111 40.34 -37.07 2.83
CA TYR A 111 39.99 -36.48 1.53
C TYR A 111 38.69 -35.67 1.67
N THR A 112 38.78 -34.35 1.51
CA THR A 112 37.61 -33.44 1.52
C THR A 112 37.38 -32.87 0.12
N LYS A 113 36.16 -33.00 -0.40
CA LYS A 113 35.75 -32.41 -1.68
C LYS A 113 34.76 -31.27 -1.40
N GLN A 114 35.19 -30.02 -1.55
CA GLN A 114 34.36 -28.84 -1.33
C GLN A 114 33.82 -28.31 -2.67
N LYS A 115 32.50 -28.12 -2.78
CA LYS A 115 31.86 -27.52 -3.97
C LYS A 115 31.88 -26.00 -3.83
N ASN A 116 32.64 -25.32 -4.68
CA ASN A 116 32.73 -23.86 -4.68
C ASN A 116 31.43 -23.28 -5.30
N LEU A 117 30.63 -22.56 -4.52
CA LEU A 117 29.34 -21.99 -4.95
C LEU A 117 29.49 -20.47 -5.17
N SER A 118 30.38 -20.08 -6.08
CA SER A 118 30.85 -18.70 -6.27
C SER A 118 29.80 -17.71 -6.80
N ASN A 119 28.53 -18.13 -7.02
CA ASN A 119 27.53 -17.35 -7.77
C ASN A 119 26.27 -16.97 -6.95
N LEU A 120 26.23 -17.25 -5.65
CA LEU A 120 25.10 -16.83 -4.82
C LEU A 120 25.37 -15.42 -4.30
N LYS A 121 24.90 -14.41 -5.04
CA LYS A 121 24.96 -13.00 -4.66
C LYS A 121 23.92 -12.76 -3.55
N ILE A 122 24.19 -13.29 -2.34
CA ILE A 122 23.46 -12.90 -1.14
C ILE A 122 24.05 -11.56 -0.72
N GLU A 123 23.26 -10.51 -0.89
CA GLU A 123 23.56 -9.20 -0.33
C GLU A 123 23.73 -9.36 1.19
N PRO A 124 24.87 -8.97 1.77
CA PRO A 124 25.08 -9.15 3.20
C PRO A 124 24.05 -8.29 3.95
N MET A 125 23.16 -8.95 4.69
CA MET A 125 22.29 -8.32 5.68
C MET A 125 23.16 -7.54 6.66
N LYS A 126 23.02 -6.21 6.67
CA LYS A 126 23.84 -5.33 7.50
C LYS A 126 23.55 -5.62 8.98
N LEU A 127 24.63 -5.73 9.76
CA LEU A 127 24.61 -5.96 11.21
C LEU A 127 23.91 -4.83 12.02
N GLU A 128 23.48 -3.76 11.35
CA GLU A 128 22.71 -2.64 11.92
C GLU A 128 21.20 -2.94 12.02
N GLU A 129 20.70 -4.03 11.42
CA GLU A 129 19.29 -4.47 11.55
C GLU A 129 19.08 -5.49 12.68
N ILE A 130 20.13 -5.84 13.43
CA ILE A 130 20.10 -6.84 14.51
C ILE A 130 20.25 -6.19 15.90
N PHE A 131 20.50 -4.88 15.99
CA PHE A 131 20.57 -4.12 17.26
C PHE A 131 19.68 -2.89 17.25
#